data_AF-A0A5C7V370-F1
#
_entry.id   AF-A0A5C7V370-F1
#
_cell.length_a   1.000
_cell.length_b   1.000
_cell.length_c   1.000
_cell.angle_alpha   90.00
_cell.angle_beta   90.00
_cell.angle_gamma   90.00
#
_symmetry.space_group_name_H-M   'P 1'
#
loop_
_entity.id
_entity.type
_entity.pdbx_description
1 polymer ?
#
loop_
_entity_poly.entity_id
_entity_poly.type
_entity_poly.pdbx_seq_one_letter_code
_entity_poly.pdbx_strand_id
1 'polypeptide(L)'
;MDELNSVTRIRQQAYGRHLPQFAQSLASPELADFETDTVVLLATAKLDNAPLATMRIHTNRNKPLPLEQAVTLPDAMHSDALAEAVRFSVVNDRSGGG
;
A
#
# COMPACT_ATOMS: atom_id res chain seq x y z
N MET A 1 6.51 -11.30 -14.24
CA MET A 1 5.45 -11.24 -13.20
C MET A 1 4.93 -9.82 -13.19
N ASP A 2 3.62 -9.63 -13.25
CA ASP A 2 3.00 -8.30 -13.20
C ASP A 2 3.38 -7.58 -11.89
N GLU A 3 3.70 -6.28 -11.95
CA GLU A 3 4.16 -5.49 -10.80
C GLU A 3 3.11 -5.46 -9.69
N LEU A 4 1.83 -5.37 -10.04
CA LEU A 4 0.74 -5.44 -9.06
C LEU A 4 0.65 -6.80 -8.39
N ASN A 5 1.00 -7.89 -9.07
CA ASN A 5 1.09 -9.20 -8.44
C ASN A 5 2.26 -9.31 -7.46
N SER A 6 3.36 -8.57 -7.68
CA SER A 6 4.45 -8.48 -6.69
C SER A 6 4.02 -7.69 -5.46
N VAL A 7 3.28 -6.61 -5.66
CA VAL A 7 2.68 -5.79 -4.61
C VAL A 7 1.74 -6.61 -3.72
N THR A 8 0.81 -7.38 -4.31
CA THR A 8 -0.15 -8.18 -3.53
C THR A 8 0.54 -9.23 -2.68
N ARG A 9 1.59 -9.89 -3.20
CA ARG A 9 2.38 -10.85 -2.42
C ARG A 9 3.08 -10.20 -1.23
N ILE A 10 3.70 -9.03 -1.41
CA ILE A 10 4.33 -8.29 -0.31
C ILE A 10 3.28 -7.94 0.76
N ARG A 11 2.13 -7.40 0.35
CA ARG A 11 1.03 -7.04 1.28
C ARG A 11 0.52 -8.29 2.03
N GLN A 12 0.24 -9.38 1.33
CA GLN A 12 -0.20 -10.63 1.94
C GLN A 12 0.82 -11.17 2.95
N GLN A 13 2.11 -11.15 2.62
CA GLN A 13 3.18 -11.63 3.52
C GLN A 13 3.34 -10.73 4.75
N ALA A 14 3.32 -9.41 4.58
CA ALA A 14 3.49 -8.45 5.67
C ALA A 14 2.32 -8.51 6.65
N TYR A 15 1.08 -8.46 6.15
CA TYR A 15 -0.13 -8.49 6.98
C TYR A 15 -0.39 -9.88 7.57
N GLY A 16 -0.05 -10.96 6.85
CA GLY A 16 -0.32 -12.34 7.27
C GLY A 16 0.35 -12.73 8.60
N ARG A 17 1.40 -12.02 9.00
CA ARG A 17 2.08 -12.19 10.30
C ARG A 17 1.18 -11.90 11.49
N HIS A 18 0.26 -10.95 11.36
CA HIS A 18 -0.56 -10.46 12.46
C HIS A 18 -2.07 -10.54 12.18
N LEU A 19 -2.46 -10.51 10.90
CA LEU A 19 -3.85 -10.44 10.45
C LEU A 19 -4.09 -11.44 9.29
N PRO A 20 -4.02 -12.76 9.54
CA PRO A 20 -4.02 -13.79 8.49
C PRO A 20 -5.30 -13.83 7.65
N GLN A 21 -6.47 -13.59 8.25
CA GLN A 21 -7.73 -13.53 7.49
C GLN A 21 -7.78 -12.30 6.58
N PHE A 22 -7.33 -11.15 7.06
CA PHE A 22 -7.25 -9.93 6.25
C PHE A 22 -6.20 -10.06 5.13
N ALA A 23 -5.08 -10.73 5.38
CA ALA A 23 -4.07 -10.99 4.37
C ALA A 23 -4.62 -11.77 3.15
N GLN A 24 -5.61 -12.63 3.36
CA GLN A 24 -6.26 -13.36 2.25
C GLN A 24 -6.99 -12.41 1.29
N SER A 25 -7.62 -11.34 1.80
CA SER A 25 -8.26 -10.34 0.92
C SER A 25 -7.24 -9.49 0.16
N LEU A 26 -5.96 -9.53 0.55
CA LEU A 26 -4.86 -8.83 -0.12
C LEU A 26 -4.13 -9.71 -1.16
N ALA A 27 -4.61 -10.95 -1.40
CA ALA A 27 -4.05 -11.86 -2.39
C ALA A 27 -4.35 -11.43 -3.86
N SER A 28 -5.13 -10.37 -4.06
CA SER A 28 -5.41 -9.78 -5.36
C SER A 28 -5.37 -8.25 -5.26
N PRO A 29 -5.12 -7.53 -6.36
CA PRO A 29 -5.11 -6.07 -6.34
C PRO A 29 -6.47 -5.54 -5.87
N GLU A 30 -6.44 -4.49 -5.06
CA GLU A 30 -7.66 -3.82 -4.62
C GLU A 30 -8.15 -2.89 -5.74
N LEU A 31 -9.46 -2.62 -5.84
CA LEU A 31 -9.99 -1.67 -6.83
C LEU A 31 -9.30 -0.30 -6.75
N ALA A 32 -8.95 0.13 -5.53
CA ALA A 32 -8.24 1.37 -5.28
C ALA A 32 -6.85 1.42 -5.97
N ASP A 33 -6.20 0.28 -6.24
CA ASP A 33 -4.91 0.25 -6.92
C ASP A 33 -4.99 0.69 -8.40
N PHE A 34 -6.20 0.77 -8.97
CA PHE A 34 -6.44 1.14 -10.37
C PHE A 34 -7.04 2.54 -10.55
N GLU A 35 -7.25 3.26 -9.46
CA GLU A 35 -7.87 4.59 -9.48
C GLU A 35 -6.91 5.64 -10.06
N THR A 36 -7.44 6.62 -10.79
CA THR A 36 -6.62 7.64 -11.49
C THR A 36 -5.77 8.49 -10.55
N ASP A 37 -6.24 8.75 -9.33
CA ASP A 37 -5.51 9.52 -8.31
C ASP A 37 -4.63 8.66 -7.41
N THR A 38 -4.41 7.39 -7.78
CA THR A 38 -3.62 6.43 -7.02
C THR A 38 -2.29 6.16 -7.69
N VAL A 39 -1.24 6.12 -6.87
CA VAL A 39 0.06 5.57 -7.23
C VAL A 39 0.38 4.41 -6.29
N VAL A 40 0.75 3.28 -6.87
CA VAL A 40 1.29 2.14 -6.14
C VAL A 40 2.80 2.12 -6.33
N LEU A 41 3.53 2.23 -5.22
CA LEU A 41 4.98 2.17 -5.19
C LEU A 41 5.41 0.74 -4.91
N LEU A 42 6.35 0.24 -5.70
CA LEU A 42 7.03 -1.04 -5.50
C LEU A 42 8.54 -0.77 -5.38
N ALA A 43 9.10 -1.08 -4.22
CA ALA A 43 10.53 -1.02 -4.00
C ALA A 43 11.15 -2.39 -4.30
N THR A 44 12.21 -2.41 -5.10
CA THR A 44 12.97 -3.62 -5.46
C THR A 44 14.43 -3.51 -5.04
N ALA A 45 15.04 -4.67 -4.77
CA ALA A 45 16.47 -4.77 -4.53
C ALA A 45 17.26 -4.45 -5.80
N LYS A 46 18.32 -3.66 -5.69
CA LYS A 46 19.15 -3.28 -6.85
C LYS A 46 19.89 -4.46 -7.48
N LEU A 47 20.19 -5.51 -6.71
CA LEU A 47 21.02 -6.63 -7.14
C LEU A 47 20.28 -7.58 -8.08
N ASP A 48 19.05 -7.93 -7.74
CA ASP A 48 18.28 -8.99 -8.39
C ASP A 48 16.84 -8.59 -8.73
N ASN A 49 16.47 -7.32 -8.49
CA ASN A 49 15.10 -6.79 -8.62
C ASN A 49 14.06 -7.50 -7.73
N ALA A 50 14.49 -8.18 -6.67
CA ALA A 50 13.56 -8.81 -5.73
C ALA A 50 12.62 -7.76 -5.10
N PRO A 51 11.29 -7.99 -5.07
CA PRO A 51 10.35 -7.12 -4.38
C PRO A 51 10.63 -7.04 -2.86
N LEU A 52 10.82 -5.83 -2.33
CA LEU A 52 11.18 -5.59 -0.93
C LEU A 52 10.07 -4.94 -0.11
N ALA A 53 9.40 -3.94 -0.70
CA ALA A 53 8.38 -3.16 0.00
C ALA A 53 7.38 -2.56 -0.97
N THR A 54 6.22 -2.17 -0.45
CA THR A 54 5.20 -1.46 -1.20
C THR A 54 4.44 -0.47 -0.33
N MET A 55 3.88 0.55 -0.98
CA MET A 55 2.97 1.52 -0.40
C MET A 55 2.01 1.99 -1.49
N ARG A 56 0.77 2.32 -1.11
CA ARG A 56 -0.16 3.04 -1.98
C ARG A 56 -0.28 4.48 -1.49
N ILE A 57 -0.22 5.43 -2.41
CA ILE A 57 -0.57 6.83 -2.15
C ILE A 57 -1.78 7.16 -3.01
N HIS A 58 -2.83 7.70 -2.41
CA HIS A 58 -3.96 8.26 -3.15
C HIS A 58 -4.21 9.71 -2.73
N THR A 59 -4.84 10.50 -3.58
CA THR A 59 -5.14 11.92 -3.29
C THR A 59 -6.64 12.20 -3.28
N ASN A 60 -7.05 13.27 -2.61
CA ASN A 60 -8.45 13.68 -2.51
C ASN A 60 -8.97 14.48 -3.73
N ARG A 61 -8.28 14.42 -4.87
CA ARG A 61 -8.55 15.31 -6.01
C ARG A 61 -9.89 15.03 -6.70
N ASN A 62 -10.23 13.77 -6.94
CA ASN A 62 -11.51 13.41 -7.57
C ASN A 62 -12.51 12.77 -6.59
N LYS A 63 -12.06 12.27 -5.43
CA LYS A 63 -12.93 11.69 -4.40
C LYS A 63 -12.35 11.85 -3.00
N PRO A 64 -13.18 11.92 -1.93
CA PRO A 64 -12.70 11.97 -0.56
C PRO A 64 -11.83 10.76 -0.20
N LEU A 65 -10.77 10.99 0.57
CA LEU A 65 -9.91 9.92 1.08
C LEU A 65 -10.67 9.03 2.08
N PRO A 66 -10.35 7.73 2.20
CA PRO A 66 -10.86 6.89 3.28
C PRO A 66 -10.65 7.50 4.66
N LEU A 67 -9.50 8.16 4.89
CA LEU A 67 -9.24 8.88 6.13
C LEU A 67 -10.28 9.97 6.43
N GLU A 68 -10.69 10.75 5.43
CA GLU A 68 -11.71 11.81 5.58
C GLU A 68 -13.09 11.26 5.97
N GLN A 69 -13.36 10.00 5.67
CA GLN A 69 -14.61 9.32 6.03
C GLN A 69 -14.52 8.62 7.38
N ALA A 70 -13.32 8.25 7.80
CA ALA A 70 -13.07 7.53 9.05
C ALA A 70 -12.97 8.48 10.26
N VAL A 71 -12.54 9.72 10.04
CA VAL A 71 -12.34 10.72 11.11
C VAL A 71 -12.75 12.11 10.66
N THR A 72 -13.13 12.96 11.61
CA THR A 72 -13.27 14.40 11.36
C THR A 72 -11.89 15.03 11.28
N LEU A 73 -11.53 15.55 10.10
CA LEU A 73 -10.30 16.31 9.94
C LEU A 73 -10.44 17.72 10.54
N PRO A 74 -9.32 18.36 10.92
CA PRO A 74 -9.34 19.77 11.30
C PRO A 74 -9.84 20.67 10.16
N ASP A 75 -10.59 21.72 10.49
CA ASP A 75 -11.17 22.69 9.53
C ASP A 75 -10.17 23.19 8.48
N ALA A 76 -8.92 23.42 8.90
CA ALA A 76 -7.85 23.90 8.02
C ALA A 76 -7.57 22.97 6.83
N MET A 77 -7.82 21.66 6.96
CA MET A 77 -7.51 20.65 5.95
C MET A 77 -8.65 20.38 4.96
N HIS A 78 -9.85 20.91 5.20
CA HIS A 78 -11.03 20.63 4.37
C HIS A 78 -10.95 21.20 2.94
N SER A 79 -10.11 22.22 2.72
CA SER A 79 -9.90 22.83 1.40
C SER A 79 -8.54 22.51 0.79
N ASP A 80 -7.74 21.66 1.46
CA ASP A 80 -6.40 21.33 1.02
C ASP A 80 -6.38 20.14 0.06
N ALA A 81 -5.37 20.11 -0.81
CA ALA A 81 -5.01 18.91 -1.56
C ALA A 81 -4.30 17.94 -0.62
N LEU A 82 -4.99 16.85 -0.26
CA LEU A 82 -4.52 15.84 0.67
C LEU A 82 -4.04 14.59 -0.08
N ALA A 83 -3.03 13.95 0.48
CA ALA A 83 -2.57 12.63 0.07
C ALA A 83 -2.53 11.71 1.29
N GLU A 84 -3.06 10.50 1.15
CA GLU A 84 -2.99 9.48 2.20
C GLU A 84 -2.11 8.33 1.72
N ALA A 85 -1.15 7.97 2.57
CA ALA A 85 -0.27 6.83 2.37
C ALA A 85 -0.84 5.62 3.14
N VAL A 86 -1.18 4.57 2.42
CA VAL A 86 -1.79 3.34 2.95
C VAL A 86 -1.04 2.11 2.46
N ARG A 87 -1.37 0.95 3.06
CA ARG A 87 -0.83 -0.36 2.66
C ARG A 87 0.70 -0.44 2.70
N PHE A 88 1.35 0.40 3.51
CA PHE A 88 2.79 0.31 3.75
C PHE A 88 3.13 -1.08 4.27
N SER A 89 3.97 -1.79 3.51
CA SER A 89 4.29 -3.20 3.74
C SER A 89 5.74 -3.44 3.40
N VAL A 90 6.48 -4.09 4.31
CA VAL A 90 7.88 -4.48 4.11
C VAL A 90 8.00 -5.97 4.40
N VAL A 91 8.64 -6.70 3.49
CA VAL A 91 9.04 -8.07 3.77
C VAL A 91 10.43 -8.05 4.38
N ASN A 92 10.53 -8.42 5.65
CA ASN A 92 11.83 -8.70 6.25
C ASN A 92 12.34 -10.01 5.64
N ASP A 93 13.38 -9.96 4.82
CA ASP A 93 14.21 -11.12 4.61
C ASP A 93 15.04 -11.33 5.88
N ARG A 94 14.92 -12.51 6.49
CA ARG A 94 15.88 -12.92 7.51
C ARG A 94 17.08 -13.50 6.78
N SER A 95 18.05 -12.65 6.45
CA SER A 95 19.41 -13.05 6.08
C SER A 95 20.45 -12.03 6.54
N GLY A 96 20.35 -11.61 7.80
CA GLY A 96 21.53 -11.36 8.61
C GLY A 96 21.93 -12.69 9.26
N GLY A 97 22.86 -13.43 8.66
CA GLY A 97 23.39 -14.67 9.23
C GLY A 97 24.37 -15.39 8.33
N GLY A 98 25.66 -15.31 8.69
CA GLY A 98 26.71 -16.28 8.34
C GLY A 98 27.39 -16.08 7.00
#